data_AF-A0AA35W408-F1
#
_entry.id   AF-A0AA35W408-F1
#
_cell.length_a   1.000
_cell.length_b   1.000
_cell.length_c   1.000
_cell.angle_alpha   90.00
_cell.angle_beta   90.00
_cell.angle_gamma   90.00
#
_symmetry.space_group_name_H-M   'P 1'
#
loop_
_entity.id
_entity.type
_entity.pdbx_description
1 polymer ?
#
loop_
_entity_poly.entity_id
_entity_poly.type
_entity_poly.pdbx_seq_one_letter_code
_entity_poly.pdbx_strand_id
1 'polypeptide(L)' 'MTEKVITLGKKGSLHHRRQAAALLTDKEAVRKVFDELADRYGDREGGYTRSYKLGKRKGDAADMAMVELVS' A
#
# COMPACT_ATOMS: atom_id res chain seq x y z
N MET A 1 -0.87 3.98 6.46
CA MET A 1 -2.09 3.21 6.10
C MET A 1 -1.73 2.03 5.20
N THR A 2 -1.04 2.27 4.08
CA THR A 2 -0.64 1.26 3.09
C THR A 2 0.10 0.04 3.66
N GLU A 3 1.08 0.24 4.55
CA GLU A 3 1.83 -0.85 5.19
C GLU A 3 0.93 -1.88 5.88
N LYS A 4 -0.08 -1.40 6.62
CA LYS A 4 -1.01 -2.26 7.35
C LYS A 4 -1.89 -3.05 6.39
N VAL A 5 -2.34 -2.43 5.29
CA VAL A 5 -3.18 -3.06 4.28
C VAL A 5 -2.44 -4.21 3.58
N ILE A 6 -1.18 -4.01 3.19
CA ILE A 6 -0.35 -5.07 2.59
C ILE A 6 -0.13 -6.20 3.60
N THR A 7 0.11 -5.86 4.86
CA THR A 7 0.24 -6.85 5.95
C THR A 7 -1.04 -7.67 6.15
N LEU A 8 -2.23 -7.05 6.04
CA LEU A 8 -3.51 -7.76 6.06
C LEU A 8 -3.68 -8.68 4.85
N GLY A 9 -3.25 -8.24 3.66
CA GLY A 9 -3.21 -9.04 2.43
C GLY A 9 -2.41 -10.32 2.62
N LYS A 10 -1.18 -10.21 3.14
CA LYS A 10 -0.30 -11.36 3.42
C LYS A 10 -0.91 -12.40 4.36
N LYS A 11 -1.79 -12.00 5.29
CA LYS A 11 -2.46 -12.93 6.22
C LYS A 11 -3.62 -13.70 5.59
N GLY A 12 -4.16 -13.25 4.45
CA GLY A 12 -5.07 -14.00 3.56
C GLY A 12 -6.48 -14.34 4.06
N SER A 13 -6.80 -14.22 5.37
CA SER A 13 -8.11 -14.66 5.87
C SER A 13 -9.29 -13.73 5.51
N LEU A 14 -10.51 -14.28 5.48
CA LEU A 14 -11.75 -13.52 5.23
C LEU A 14 -11.91 -12.33 6.20
N HIS A 15 -11.48 -12.51 7.46
CA HIS A 15 -11.51 -11.45 8.46
C HIS A 15 -10.60 -10.28 8.04
N HIS A 16 -9.36 -10.56 7.63
CA HIS A 16 -8.42 -9.55 7.16
C HIS A 16 -8.92 -8.87 5.87
N ARG A 17 -9.58 -9.61 4.98
CA ARG A 17 -10.17 -9.05 3.75
C ARG A 17 -11.28 -8.06 4.04
N ARG A 18 -12.14 -8.35 5.03
CA ARG A 18 -13.19 -7.41 5.49
C ARG A 18 -12.59 -6.15 6.13
N GLN A 19 -11.53 -6.30 6.92
CA GLN A 19 -10.81 -5.16 7.48
C GLN A 19 -10.18 -4.28 6.39
N ALA A 20 -9.52 -4.88 5.40
CA ALA A 20 -8.95 -4.15 4.27
C ALA A 20 -10.03 -3.46 3.42
N ALA A 21 -11.17 -4.11 3.19
CA ALA A 21 -12.29 -3.52 2.45
C ALA A 21 -12.91 -2.31 3.16
N ALA A 22 -12.97 -2.32 4.50
CA ALA A 22 -13.42 -1.16 5.29
C ALA A 22 -12.47 0.04 5.16
N LEU A 23 -11.18 -0.20 4.93
CA LEU A 23 -10.16 0.85 4.78
C LEU A 23 -10.04 1.38 3.35
N LEU A 24 -10.05 0.49 2.36
CA LEU A 24 -9.83 0.86 0.96
C LEU A 24 -11.11 1.30 0.26
N THR A 25 -12.28 0.79 0.68
CA THR A 25 -13.61 1.02 0.08
C THR A 25 -13.78 0.61 -1.40
N ASP A 26 -12.69 0.32 -2.10
CA ASP A 26 -12.65 -0.20 -3.46
C ASP A 26 -12.34 -1.71 -3.49
N LYS A 27 -13.19 -2.45 -4.20
CA LYS A 27 -13.09 -3.91 -4.36
C LYS A 27 -11.91 -4.32 -5.24
N GLU A 28 -11.57 -3.54 -6.26
CA GLU A 28 -10.44 -3.85 -7.15
C GLU A 28 -9.11 -3.68 -6.42
N ALA A 29 -8.95 -2.59 -5.67
CA ALA A 29 -7.81 -2.38 -4.80
C ALA A 29 -7.64 -3.51 -3.76
N VAL A 30 -8.73 -3.95 -3.11
CA VAL A 30 -8.69 -5.09 -2.18
C VAL A 30 -8.26 -6.36 -2.89
N ARG A 31 -8.77 -6.64 -4.09
CA ARG A 31 -8.36 -7.82 -4.86
C ARG A 31 -6.85 -7.78 -5.14
N LYS A 32 -6.34 -6.66 -5.65
CA LYS A 32 -4.91 -6.49 -5.97
C LYS A 32 -4.00 -6.69 -4.75
N VAL A 33 -4.45 -6.27 -3.57
CA VAL A 33 -3.70 -6.45 -2.31
C VAL A 33 -3.58 -7.91 -1.90
N PHE A 34 -4.64 -8.70 -2.06
CA PHE A 34 -4.69 -10.10 -1.60
C PHE A 34 -4.17 -11.09 -2.64
N ASP A 35 -4.10 -10.68 -3.90
CA ASP A 35 -3.58 -11.50 -4.99
C ASP A 35 -2.12 -11.06 -5.27
N GLU A 36 -1.93 -10.04 -6.10
CA GLU A 36 -0.60 -9.62 -6.59
C GLU A 36 0.38 -9.17 -5.48
N LEU A 37 -0.07 -8.34 -4.53
CA LEU A 37 0.83 -7.77 -3.51
C LEU A 37 1.12 -8.74 -2.37
N ALA A 38 0.21 -9.66 -2.07
CA ALA A 38 0.43 -10.69 -1.07
C ALA A 38 1.55 -11.64 -1.52
N ASP A 39 1.52 -12.06 -2.80
CA ASP A 39 2.56 -12.89 -3.41
C ASP A 39 3.88 -12.13 -3.52
N ARG A 40 3.85 -10.88 -4.03
CA ARG A 40 5.06 -10.06 -4.20
C ARG A 40 5.82 -9.83 -2.90
N TYR A 41 5.13 -9.65 -1.79
CA TYR A 41 5.74 -9.33 -0.50
C TYR A 41 5.75 -10.48 0.50
N GLY A 42 5.50 -11.72 0.06
CA GLY A 42 5.43 -12.91 0.91
C GLY A 42 6.58 -13.03 1.90
N ASP A 43 7.81 -12.88 1.42
CA ASP A 43 9.03 -13.08 2.20
C ASP A 43 9.51 -11.82 2.96
N ARG A 44 8.88 -10.67 2.72
CA ARG A 44 9.33 -9.38 3.27
C ARG A 44 8.59 -9.00 4.55
N GLU A 45 9.31 -8.74 5.63
CA GLU A 45 8.74 -8.28 6.91
C GLU A 45 8.72 -6.75 7.02
N GLY A 46 7.88 -6.10 6.20
CA GLY A 46 7.61 -4.66 6.28
C GLY A 46 8.47 -3.76 5.37
N GLY A 47 8.16 -2.46 5.39
CA GLY A 47 8.83 -1.47 4.55
C GLY A 47 8.50 -1.69 3.08
N TYR A 48 7.21 -1.82 2.77
CA TYR A 48 6.69 -2.07 1.43
C TYR A 48 6.60 -0.80 0.59
N THR A 49 6.62 0.38 1.22
CA THR A 49 6.67 1.67 0.53
C THR A 49 8.03 2.36 0.69
N ARG A 50 8.39 3.16 -0.31
CA ARG A 50 9.53 4.08 -0.29
C ARG A 50 9.10 5.47 -0.72
N SER A 51 9.71 6.50 -0.15
CA SER A 51 9.45 7.89 -0.52
C SER A 51 10.71 8.61 -1.00
N TYR A 52 10.56 9.45 -2.03
CA TYR A 52 11.59 10.38 -2.50
C TYR A 52 11.06 11.80 -2.46
N LYS A 53 11.95 12.75 -2.11
CA LYS A 53 11.63 14.18 -2.15
C LYS A 53 11.80 14.68 -3.58
N LEU A 54 10.76 15.30 -4.15
CA LEU A 54 10.77 15.85 -5.50
C LEU A 54 11.01 17.37 -5.55
N GLY A 55 11.11 18.02 -4.39
CA GLY A 55 11.24 19.47 -4.29
C GLY A 55 9.89 20.18 -4.22
N LYS A 56 9.87 21.48 -4.54
CA LYS A 56 8.67 22.32 -4.35
C LYS A 56 7.81 22.38 -5.61
N ARG A 57 6.50 22.30 -5.44
CA ARG A 57 5.52 22.49 -6.51
C ARG A 57 5.51 23.95 -6.96
N LYS A 58 5.49 24.14 -8.28
CA LYS A 58 5.38 25.48 -8.88
C LYS A 58 3.99 26.05 -8.62
N GLY A 59 3.92 27.26 -8.07
CA GLY A 59 2.66 27.98 -7.80
C GLY A 59 2.46 28.23 -6.32
N ASP A 60 2.40 27.16 -5.51
CA ASP A 60 2.13 27.24 -4.07
C ASP A 60 3.34 26.86 -3.19
N ALA A 61 4.47 26.52 -3.81
CA ALA A 61 5.72 26.16 -3.14
C ALA A 61 5.58 24.97 -2.15
N ALA A 62 4.58 24.11 -2.34
CA ALA A 62 4.35 22.93 -1.50
C ALA A 62 5.45 21.86 -1.70
N ASP A 63 5.95 21.26 -0.62
CA ASP A 63 6.93 20.19 -0.72
C ASP A 63 6.28 18.90 -1.26
N MET A 64 6.80 18.42 -2.38
CA MET A 64 6.30 17.23 -3.07
C MET A 64 7.15 16.01 -2.72
N ALA A 65 6.49 14.87 -2.60
CA ALA A 65 7.12 13.57 -2.46
C ALA A 65 6.50 12.57 -3.43
N MET A 66 7.34 11.71 -4.00
CA MET A 66 6.91 10.52 -4.72
C MET A 66 6.90 9.36 -3.74
N VAL A 67 5.80 8.60 -3.71
CA VAL A 67 5.70 7.38 -2.91
C VAL A 67 5.53 6.21 -3.86
N GLU A 68 6.41 5.22 -3.76
CA GLU A 68 6.38 4.01 -4.58
C GLU A 68 6.30 2.75 -3.72
N LEU A 69 5.86 1.67 -4.36
CA LEU A 69 5.95 0.32 -3.82
C LEU A 69 7.36 -0.22 -4.10
N VAL A 70 7.97 -0.84 -3.10
CA VAL A 70 9.32 -1.42 -3.23
C VAL A 70 9.23 -2.71 -4.07
N SER A 71 10.22 -2.99 -4.92
CA SER A 71 10.27 -4.27 -5.63
C SER A 71 10.73 -5.42 -4.74
#